data_AF-A0AAN2PIR8-F1
#
_entry.id   AF-A0AAN2PIR8-F1
#
_cell.length_a   1.000
_cell.length_b   1.000
_cell.length_c   1.000
_cell.angle_alpha   90.00
_cell.angle_beta   90.00
_cell.angle_gamma   90.00
#
_symmetry.space_group_name_H-M   'P 1'
#
loop_
_entity.id
_entity.type
_entity.pdbx_description
1 polymer ?
#
loop_
_entity_poly.entity_id
_entity_poly.type
_entity_poly.pdbx_seq_one_letter_code
_entity_poly.pdbx_strand_id
1 'polypeptide(L)'
;MSFQNHRAYNSMYQKDKMTLGFILPTARMSKNPIMENQLELARKIEEYGFASLWLRDITMQDLNIDDNGQKFDLWIYLYEAHCVSDRKCSSTFAPPRQGSQGSCIN
;
A
#
# COMPACT_ATOMS: atom_id res chain seq x y z
N MET A 1 -0.86 9.87 -22.10
CA MET A 1 -0.15 8.70 -21.52
C MET A 1 -1.14 7.55 -21.40
N SER A 2 -0.77 6.34 -21.85
CA SER A 2 -1.63 5.15 -21.84
C SER A 2 -1.20 4.20 -20.72
N PHE A 3 -2.16 3.71 -19.93
CA PHE A 3 -1.92 2.77 -18.81
C PHE A 3 -2.13 1.30 -19.20
N GLN A 4 -2.31 0.99 -20.49
CA GLN A 4 -2.70 -0.36 -20.96
C GLN A 4 -1.77 -1.49 -20.47
N ASN A 5 -0.47 -1.22 -20.31
CA ASN A 5 0.52 -2.22 -19.84
C ASN A 5 0.91 -2.05 -18.36
N HIS A 6 0.22 -1.20 -17.60
CA HIS A 6 0.57 -0.96 -16.19
C HIS A 6 -0.15 -1.94 -15.28
N ARG A 7 0.55 -3.02 -14.89
CA ARG A 7 0.00 -4.13 -14.09
C ARG A 7 -0.79 -3.68 -12.86
N ALA A 8 -0.21 -2.83 -12.01
CA ALA A 8 -0.86 -2.37 -10.78
C ALA A 8 -2.09 -1.49 -11.04
N TYR A 9 -2.10 -0.76 -12.16
CA TYR A 9 -3.25 0.08 -12.53
C TYR A 9 -4.40 -0.81 -12.99
N ASN A 10 -4.11 -1.75 -13.88
CA ASN A 10 -5.11 -2.68 -14.40
C ASN A 10 -5.65 -3.65 -13.33
N SER A 11 -4.88 -3.93 -12.25
CA SER A 11 -5.39 -4.72 -11.13
C SER A 11 -6.33 -3.93 -10.21
N MET A 12 -6.11 -2.62 -10.05
CA MET A 12 -6.96 -1.78 -9.19
C MET A 12 -8.17 -1.21 -9.95
N TYR A 13 -7.99 -0.77 -11.19
CA TYR A 13 -9.00 -0.07 -11.97
C TYR A 13 -9.41 -0.90 -13.17
N GLN A 14 -10.64 -1.42 -13.12
CA GLN A 14 -11.28 -2.17 -14.20
C GLN A 14 -12.68 -1.61 -14.39
N LYS A 15 -13.10 -1.46 -15.64
CA LYS A 15 -14.46 -1.00 -15.96
C LYS A 15 -15.48 -1.97 -15.32
N ASP A 16 -16.52 -1.42 -14.73
CA ASP A 16 -17.63 -2.15 -14.11
C ASP A 16 -17.21 -3.08 -12.94
N LYS A 17 -16.04 -2.85 -12.34
CA LYS A 17 -15.59 -3.54 -11.12
C LYS A 17 -15.17 -2.55 -10.04
N MET A 18 -15.37 -2.96 -8.79
CA MET A 18 -14.93 -2.23 -7.61
C MET A 18 -13.86 -3.04 -6.88
N THR A 19 -12.73 -2.41 -6.60
CA THR A 19 -11.67 -2.97 -5.77
C THR A 19 -11.63 -2.24 -4.43
N LEU A 20 -11.14 -2.92 -3.39
CA LEU A 20 -11.01 -2.34 -2.06
C LEU A 20 -9.53 -2.18 -1.71
N GLY A 21 -9.23 -1.09 -1.02
CA GLY A 21 -7.94 -0.84 -0.40
C GLY A 21 -8.08 -0.69 1.10
N PHE A 22 -6.96 -0.75 1.80
CA PHE A 22 -6.89 -0.57 3.24
C PHE A 22 -5.96 0.60 3.59
N ILE A 23 -6.27 1.35 4.64
CA ILE A 23 -5.42 2.45 5.13
C ILE A 23 -4.64 1.98 6.35
N LEU A 24 -3.34 2.28 6.40
CA LEU A 24 -2.49 2.05 7.58
C LEU A 24 -2.46 3.30 8.48
N PRO A 25 -2.41 3.14 9.81
CA PRO A 25 -2.49 1.87 10.54
C PRO A 25 -3.90 1.27 10.51
N THR A 26 -3.98 -0.05 10.57
CA THR A 26 -5.26 -0.79 10.69
C THR A 26 -5.90 -0.62 12.06
N ALA A 27 -5.10 -0.24 13.05
CA ALA A 27 -5.56 0.08 14.39
C ALA A 27 -6.37 1.39 14.40
N ARG A 28 -7.10 1.61 15.49
CA ARG A 28 -7.85 2.85 15.69
C ARG A 28 -6.94 4.07 15.57
N MET A 29 -7.30 4.99 14.68
CA MET A 29 -6.69 6.31 14.59
C MET A 29 -6.93 7.04 15.91
N SER A 30 -5.84 7.44 16.55
CA SER A 30 -5.84 8.19 17.80
C SER A 30 -4.58 9.05 17.85
N LYS A 31 -4.47 9.89 18.87
CA LYS A 31 -3.24 10.66 19.15
C LYS A 31 -2.00 9.76 19.21
N ASN A 32 -2.16 8.54 19.72
CA ASN A 32 -1.13 7.52 19.85
C ASN A 32 -1.57 6.18 19.26
N PRO A 33 -1.50 5.99 17.92
CA PRO A 33 -1.89 4.74 17.29
C PRO A 33 -1.01 3.58 17.75
N ILE A 34 -1.60 2.39 17.80
CA ILE A 34 -0.89 1.14 18.06
C ILE A 34 -0.26 0.67 16.75
N MET A 35 1.07 0.69 16.68
CA MET A 35 1.83 0.33 15.47
C MET A 35 2.36 -1.12 15.49
N GLU A 36 2.01 -1.89 16.51
CA GLU A 36 2.38 -3.30 16.64
C GLU A 36 1.75 -4.14 15.52
N ASN A 37 2.53 -5.07 14.97
CA ASN A 37 2.10 -6.05 13.96
C ASN A 37 1.50 -5.47 12.66
N GLN A 38 1.62 -4.17 12.41
CA GLN A 38 1.01 -3.54 11.22
C GLN A 38 1.56 -4.10 9.90
N LEU A 39 2.82 -4.52 9.85
CA LEU A 39 3.43 -5.15 8.67
C LEU A 39 2.88 -6.57 8.43
N GLU A 40 2.64 -7.33 9.49
CA GLU A 40 2.00 -8.65 9.38
C GLU A 40 0.54 -8.50 8.92
N LEU A 41 -0.16 -7.50 9.45
CA LEU A 41 -1.52 -7.16 9.01
C LEU A 41 -1.55 -6.70 7.56
N ALA A 42 -0.56 -5.91 7.13
CA ALA A 42 -0.39 -5.53 5.73
C ALA A 42 -0.24 -6.78 4.83
N ARG A 43 0.59 -7.76 5.23
CA ARG A 43 0.71 -9.02 4.49
C ARG A 43 -0.60 -9.80 4.43
N LYS A 44 -1.32 -9.91 5.55
CA LYS A 44 -2.64 -10.57 5.59
C LYS A 44 -3.66 -9.87 4.69
N ILE A 45 -3.68 -8.54 4.68
CA ILE A 45 -4.54 -7.75 3.78
C ILE A 45 -4.23 -8.08 2.31
N GLU A 46 -2.98 -8.29 1.96
CA GLU A 46 -2.62 -8.75 0.61
C GLU A 46 -3.07 -10.18 0.32
N GLU A 47 -2.90 -11.10 1.28
CA GLU A 47 -3.36 -12.49 1.18
C GLU A 47 -4.89 -12.56 0.99
N TYR A 48 -5.64 -11.65 1.60
CA TYR A 48 -7.10 -11.53 1.42
C TYR A 48 -7.51 -10.91 0.07
N GLY A 49 -6.57 -10.49 -0.76
CA GLY A 49 -6.83 -10.02 -2.12
C GLY A 49 -7.24 -8.55 -2.22
N PHE A 50 -7.00 -7.73 -1.19
CA PHE A 50 -7.15 -6.28 -1.30
C PHE A 50 -6.20 -5.72 -2.36
N ALA A 51 -6.61 -4.66 -3.05
CA ALA A 51 -5.91 -4.17 -4.23
C ALA A 51 -4.82 -3.12 -3.90
N SER A 52 -4.90 -2.47 -2.74
CA SER A 52 -3.99 -1.39 -2.34
C SER A 52 -3.87 -1.23 -0.82
N LEU A 53 -2.70 -0.73 -0.41
CA LEU A 53 -2.44 -0.18 0.91
C LEU A 53 -2.21 1.33 0.78
N TRP A 54 -2.81 2.10 1.66
CA TRP A 54 -2.78 3.56 1.66
C TRP A 54 -2.15 4.07 2.94
N LEU A 55 -1.32 5.10 2.81
CA LEU A 55 -0.63 5.75 3.90
C LEU A 55 -0.87 7.26 3.81
N ARG A 56 -0.80 7.95 4.95
CA ARG A 56 -1.03 9.40 5.00
C ARG A 56 0.27 10.17 5.11
N ASP A 57 0.39 11.26 4.37
CA ASP A 57 1.54 12.15 4.50
C ASP A 57 1.28 13.17 5.62
N ILE A 58 1.66 12.83 6.86
CA ILE A 58 1.53 13.72 8.02
C ILE A 58 2.90 13.84 8.68
N THR A 59 3.48 15.03 8.60
CA THR A 59 4.82 15.32 9.13
C THR A 59 4.77 15.98 10.51
N MET A 60 3.66 16.64 10.86
CA MET A 60 3.51 17.41 12.10
C MET A 60 2.33 16.89 12.92
N GLN A 61 2.58 16.71 14.22
CA GLN A 61 1.55 16.39 15.20
C GLN A 61 0.77 17.65 15.56
N ASP A 62 -0.55 17.59 15.41
CA ASP A 62 -1.45 18.59 15.99
C ASP A 62 -1.81 18.19 17.42
N LEU A 63 -1.61 19.08 18.39
CA LEU A 63 -1.91 18.80 19.79
C LEU A 63 -3.41 18.85 20.11
N ASN A 64 -4.21 19.47 19.25
CA ASN A 64 -5.65 19.70 19.41
C ASN A 64 -6.52 18.61 18.73
N ILE A 65 -5.91 17.74 17.91
CA ILE A 65 -6.61 16.70 17.15
C ILE A 65 -6.19 15.32 17.67
N ASP A 66 -7.14 14.39 17.75
CA ASP A 66 -6.92 13.00 18.16
C ASP A 66 -6.49 12.11 16.97
N ASP A 67 -5.81 12.66 15.97
CA ASP A 67 -5.38 11.94 14.78
C ASP A 67 -4.02 12.46 14.31
N ASN A 68 -2.98 11.66 14.57
CA ASN A 68 -1.60 11.95 14.16
C ASN A 68 -1.11 11.02 13.04
N GLY A 69 -2.02 10.37 12.31
CA GLY A 69 -1.65 9.41 11.28
C GLY A 69 -0.90 8.22 11.85
N GLN A 70 0.02 7.65 11.08
CA GLN A 70 0.84 6.50 11.43
C GLN A 70 2.12 6.84 12.22
N LYS A 71 2.36 8.12 12.59
CA LYS A 71 3.55 8.65 13.29
C LYS A 71 4.92 8.48 12.62
N PHE A 72 5.06 7.55 11.69
CA PHE A 72 6.28 7.37 10.91
C PHE A 72 6.27 8.23 9.66
N ASP A 73 7.47 8.55 9.20
CA ASP A 73 7.66 9.16 7.88
C ASP A 73 7.03 8.28 6.80
N LEU A 74 6.32 8.92 5.88
CA LEU A 74 5.58 8.24 4.82
C LEU A 74 6.49 7.37 3.96
N TRP A 75 7.64 7.89 3.51
CA TRP A 75 8.49 7.21 2.55
C TRP A 75 9.22 6.02 3.16
N ILE A 76 9.72 6.20 4.38
CA ILE A 76 10.39 5.13 5.11
C ILE A 76 9.41 3.99 5.38
N TYR A 77 8.21 4.32 5.86
CA TYR A 77 7.23 3.31 6.22
C TYR A 77 6.60 2.63 5.00
N LEU A 78 6.43 3.37 3.89
CA LEU A 78 6.04 2.79 2.60
C LEU A 78 7.09 1.78 2.09
N TYR A 79 8.37 2.12 2.18
CA TYR A 79 9.45 1.20 1.78
C TYR A 79 9.45 -0.06 2.65
N GLU A 80 9.26 0.08 3.95
CA GLU A 80 9.17 -1.05 4.87
C GLU A 80 7.98 -1.96 4.54
N ALA A 81 6.79 -1.39 4.35
CA ALA A 81 5.59 -2.13 3.94
C ALA A 81 5.79 -2.82 2.57
N HIS A 82 6.45 -2.15 1.62
CA HIS A 82 6.80 -2.72 0.32
C HIS A 82 7.73 -3.93 0.45
N CYS A 83 8.75 -3.84 1.30
CA CYS A 83 9.72 -4.93 1.47
C CYS A 83 9.11 -6.18 2.09
N VAL A 84 8.07 -6.03 2.92
CA VAL A 84 7.38 -7.16 3.57
C VAL A 84 6.27 -7.76 2.70
N SER A 85 5.78 -7.00 1.71
CA SER A 85 4.78 -7.48 0.75
C SER A 85 5.34 -8.54 -0.22
N ASP A 86 4.65 -9.68 -0.33
CA ASP A 86 5.01 -10.74 -1.30
C ASP A 86 4.65 -10.35 -2.73
N ARG A 87 3.65 -9.46 -2.90
CA ARG A 87 3.45 -8.77 -4.16
C ARG A 87 4.41 -7.60 -4.20
N LYS A 88 5.46 -7.70 -5.03
CA LYS A 88 6.33 -6.59 -5.51
C LYS A 88 5.60 -5.35 -6.08
N CYS A 89 4.28 -5.25 -5.93
CA CYS A 89 3.42 -4.16 -6.38
C CYS A 89 2.87 -3.29 -5.24
N SER A 90 3.20 -3.53 -3.96
CA SER A 90 2.81 -2.61 -2.89
C SER A 90 3.77 -1.43 -2.79
N SER A 91 3.78 -0.58 -3.81
CA SER A 91 4.26 0.79 -3.69
C SER A 91 3.67 1.59 -4.84
N THR A 92 2.80 2.55 -4.53
CA THR A 92 2.43 3.54 -5.54
C THR A 92 3.56 4.58 -5.62
N PHE A 93 4.72 4.14 -6.11
CA PHE A 93 5.64 4.86 -7.00
C PHE A 93 6.74 3.88 -7.44
N ALA A 94 6.61 3.29 -8.63
CA ALA A 94 7.60 2.33 -9.15
C ALA A 94 8.33 2.90 -10.39
N PRO A 95 9.64 3.22 -10.30
CA PRO A 95 10.51 3.33 -11.47
C PRO A 95 10.91 1.93 -11.98
N PRO A 96 11.35 1.81 -13.25
CA PRO A 96 11.34 0.55 -13.98
C PRO A 96 12.53 -0.34 -13.60
N ARG A 97 12.30 -1.66 -13.57
CA ARG A 97 13.37 -2.63 -13.84
C ARG A 97 13.02 -3.50 -15.04
N GLN A 98 13.91 -3.42 -16.02
CA GLN A 98 13.96 -4.21 -17.25
C GLN A 98 14.10 -5.71 -16.93
N GLY A 99 13.49 -6.53 -17.79
CA GLY A 99 13.95 -7.89 -18.08
C GLY A 99 13.23 -9.02 -17.34
N SER A 100 12.24 -9.64 -17.98
CA SER A 100 12.43 -10.90 -18.71
C SER A 100 11.10 -11.34 -19.33
N GLN A 101 11.12 -11.60 -20.63
CA GLN A 101 10.02 -12.27 -21.32
C GLN A 101 9.99 -13.73 -20.87
N GLY A 102 8.81 -14.23 -20.55
CA GLY A 102 8.57 -15.62 -20.20
C GLY A 102 7.14 -15.98 -20.56
N SER A 103 6.92 -16.22 -21.85
CA SER A 103 5.75 -16.94 -22.38
C SER A 103 5.70 -18.34 -21.79
N CYS A 104 4.53 -18.79 -21.36
CA CYS A 104 4.05 -20.17 -21.57
C CYS A 104 2.52 -20.17 -21.38
N ILE A 105 1.82 -20.30 -22.51
CA ILE A 105 0.43 -20.77 -22.58
C ILE A 105 0.53 -22.26 -22.93
N ASN A 106 -0.34 -23.04 -22.28
CA ASN A 106 -0.62 -24.48 -22.34
C ASN A 106 0.20 -25.37 -21.40
#